data_AF-A0A9E1UWW8-F1
#
_entry.id   AF-A0A9E1UWW8-F1
#
_cell.length_a   1.000
_cell.length_b   1.000
_cell.length_c   1.000
_cell.angle_alpha   90.00
_cell.angle_beta   90.00
_cell.angle_gamma   90.00
#
_symmetry.space_group_name_H-M   'P 1'
#
loop_
_entity.id
_entity.type
_entity.pdbx_description
1 polymer ?
#
loop_
_entity_poly.entity_id
_entity_poly.type
_entity_poly.pdbx_seq_one_letter_code
_entity_poly.pdbx_strand_id
1 'polypeptide(L)'
;MKTKSDYAWNTKAVIKTWHGTDRWQAEIALPVRESSDRALKAGDVWVANFCRNRNISGAAKGENQLHTWSPFLKRGFHDLLSFGRLRFVEAPPPPPLVLNGGLEAPLKGRMVGSWYWPQDKKQRAAYALDREDFREGVQSQRITWTDPKDHQALHITQYLPRLQAGKHYLLTFWMRADKVQAGEGLTGHNVRHWGGYANVCFGSVKQQDNNQFVPKSGIHGSFGWTKMGFRIKPVRTLDPKARPYIRLSLINATGTVRYDDIRIRETDADGNVLGE
;
A
#
# COMPACT_ATOMS: atom_id res chain seq x y z
N MET A 1 29.85 -25.23 22.19
CA MET A 1 28.71 -26.16 22.02
C MET A 1 28.67 -26.56 20.54
N LYS A 2 28.99 -27.81 20.17
CA LYS A 2 28.86 -28.28 18.79
C LYS A 2 27.45 -28.83 18.62
N THR A 3 26.58 -28.08 17.96
CA THR A 3 25.28 -28.60 17.51
C THR A 3 25.54 -29.61 16.40
N LYS A 4 25.13 -30.87 16.61
CA LYS A 4 25.12 -31.90 15.57
C LYS A 4 24.05 -31.48 14.56
N SER A 5 24.42 -31.22 13.32
CA SER A 5 23.44 -30.91 12.26
C SER A 5 22.50 -32.10 12.12
N ASP A 6 21.22 -31.91 12.41
CA ASP A 6 20.19 -32.90 12.17
C ASP A 6 19.72 -32.79 10.72
N TYR A 7 20.41 -33.49 9.82
CA TYR A 7 20.04 -33.55 8.41
C TYR A 7 18.75 -34.34 8.17
N ALA A 8 18.23 -35.06 9.17
CA ALA A 8 16.96 -35.77 9.09
C ALA A 8 15.78 -34.88 9.51
N TRP A 9 16.03 -33.71 10.09
CA TRP A 9 14.98 -32.77 10.44
C TRP A 9 14.23 -32.31 9.19
N ASN A 10 12.95 -32.64 9.13
CA ASN A 10 12.06 -32.30 8.04
C ASN A 10 10.77 -31.72 8.62
N THR A 11 10.55 -30.43 8.43
CA THR A 11 9.26 -29.81 8.74
C THR A 11 8.23 -30.31 7.71
N LYS A 12 7.02 -30.70 8.13
CA LYS A 12 5.92 -30.96 7.18
C LYS A 12 5.34 -29.69 6.59
N ALA A 13 6.18 -28.67 6.37
CA ALA A 13 5.83 -27.46 5.67
C ALA A 13 5.36 -27.81 4.26
N VAL A 14 4.21 -27.26 3.88
CA VAL A 14 3.72 -27.38 2.52
C VAL A 14 4.24 -26.18 1.76
N ILE A 15 5.08 -26.46 0.77
CA ILE A 15 5.64 -25.44 -0.12
C ILE A 15 5.03 -25.66 -1.49
N LYS A 16 4.32 -24.65 -2.00
CA LYS A 16 3.83 -24.63 -3.38
C LYS A 16 4.56 -23.54 -4.13
N THR A 17 5.17 -23.93 -5.25
CA THR A 17 5.86 -22.98 -6.14
C THR A 17 5.15 -22.91 -7.47
N TRP A 18 5.07 -21.73 -8.03
CA TRP A 18 4.56 -21.49 -9.37
C TRP A 18 5.51 -20.60 -10.15
N HIS A 19 5.69 -20.91 -11.43
CA HIS A 19 6.53 -20.17 -12.35
C HIS A 19 5.67 -19.59 -13.47
N GLY A 20 5.53 -18.26 -13.48
CA GLY A 20 4.90 -17.51 -14.56
C GLY A 20 5.88 -17.14 -15.66
N THR A 21 5.38 -16.47 -16.70
CA THR A 21 6.20 -15.94 -17.81
C THR A 21 7.20 -14.87 -17.35
N ASP A 22 6.91 -14.15 -16.27
CA ASP A 22 7.65 -12.98 -15.80
C ASP A 22 7.96 -12.99 -14.29
N ARG A 23 7.46 -14.00 -13.55
CA ARG A 23 7.53 -14.01 -12.09
C ARG A 23 7.51 -15.41 -11.51
N TRP A 24 8.04 -15.55 -10.30
CA TRP A 24 7.94 -16.78 -9.51
C TRP A 24 7.12 -16.48 -8.26
N GLN A 25 6.29 -17.43 -7.84
CA GLN A 25 5.55 -17.35 -6.58
C GLN A 25 5.91 -18.57 -5.73
N ALA A 26 6.09 -18.34 -4.43
CA ALA A 26 6.18 -19.39 -3.42
C ALA A 26 5.14 -19.13 -2.33
N GLU A 27 4.30 -20.12 -2.06
CA GLU A 27 3.39 -20.15 -0.92
C GLU A 27 3.91 -21.20 0.07
N ILE A 28 4.16 -20.78 1.31
CA ILE A 28 4.74 -21.63 2.35
C ILE A 28 3.75 -21.69 3.52
N ALA A 29 3.21 -22.88 3.80
CA ALA A 29 2.40 -23.13 4.97
C ALA A 29 3.23 -23.92 6.00
N LEU A 30 3.49 -23.32 7.16
CA LEU A 30 4.28 -23.92 8.24
C LEU A 30 3.37 -24.63 9.26
N PRO A 31 3.60 -25.92 9.57
CA PRO A 31 2.85 -26.64 10.58
C PRO A 31 3.29 -26.17 11.98
N VAL A 32 2.55 -25.21 12.52
CA VAL A 32 2.81 -24.61 13.83
C VAL A 32 2.99 -25.65 14.93
N ARG A 33 2.13 -26.68 14.98
CA ARG A 33 2.15 -27.71 16.02
C ARG A 33 3.38 -28.62 15.99
N GLU A 34 4.06 -28.71 14.85
CA GLU A 34 5.29 -29.50 14.70
C GLU A 34 6.54 -28.65 14.88
N SER A 35 6.40 -27.33 14.72
CA SER A 35 7.48 -26.36 14.85
C SER A 35 7.59 -25.79 16.27
N SER A 36 6.68 -26.19 17.18
CA SER A 36 6.68 -25.78 18.57
C SER A 36 6.13 -26.90 19.46
N ASP A 37 6.83 -27.21 20.55
CA ASP A 37 6.42 -28.18 21.57
C ASP A 37 5.17 -27.74 22.36
N ARG A 38 4.65 -26.54 22.06
CA ARG A 38 3.46 -25.98 22.68
C ARG A 38 2.58 -25.29 21.64
N ALA A 39 1.30 -25.15 21.98
CA ALA A 39 0.41 -24.30 21.22
C ALA A 39 0.94 -22.86 21.21
N LEU A 40 0.87 -22.20 20.04
CA LEU A 40 1.11 -20.76 19.96
C LEU A 40 0.03 -20.01 20.73
N LYS A 41 0.46 -18.98 21.42
CA LYS A 41 -0.36 -18.07 22.19
C LYS A 41 -0.15 -16.65 21.71
N ALA A 42 -1.13 -15.80 21.98
CA ALA A 42 -0.97 -14.37 21.80
C ALA A 42 0.28 -13.87 22.56
N GLY A 43 1.03 -12.98 21.93
CA GLY A 43 2.30 -12.47 22.45
C GLY A 43 3.51 -13.31 22.09
N ASP A 44 3.34 -14.54 21.59
CA ASP A 44 4.47 -15.31 21.04
C ASP A 44 5.09 -14.56 19.86
N VAL A 45 6.41 -14.67 19.75
CA VAL A 45 7.18 -14.04 18.68
C VAL A 45 8.02 -15.08 17.99
N TRP A 46 7.87 -15.21 16.68
CA TRP A 46 8.81 -15.93 15.83
C TRP A 46 9.79 -14.94 15.22
N VAL A 47 11.07 -15.28 15.27
CA VAL A 47 12.12 -14.56 14.54
C VAL A 47 12.23 -15.22 13.17
N ALA A 48 11.96 -14.46 12.11
CA ALA A 48 11.87 -14.98 10.76
C ALA A 48 12.49 -14.01 9.75
N ASN A 49 13.14 -14.57 8.74
CA ASN A 49 13.57 -13.81 7.58
C ASN A 49 13.41 -14.67 6.33
N PHE A 50 13.08 -14.03 5.22
CA PHE A 50 12.93 -14.67 3.92
C PHE A 50 14.16 -14.32 3.08
N CYS A 51 14.93 -15.35 2.74
CA CYS A 51 16.15 -15.23 1.95
C CYS A 51 16.04 -16.12 0.71
N ARG A 52 16.52 -15.62 -0.42
CA ARG A 52 16.64 -16.38 -1.66
C ARG A 52 18.12 -16.51 -2.02
N ASN A 53 18.54 -17.75 -2.29
CA ASN A 53 19.82 -18.03 -2.91
C ASN A 53 19.57 -18.58 -4.32
N ARG A 54 20.13 -17.94 -5.34
CA ARG A 54 20.17 -18.47 -6.70
C ARG A 54 21.54 -19.10 -6.93
N ASN A 55 21.63 -20.41 -6.70
CA ASN A 55 22.84 -21.18 -6.98
C ASN A 55 22.73 -21.79 -8.38
N ILE A 56 23.63 -21.40 -9.27
CA ILE A 56 23.70 -21.87 -10.66
C ILE A 56 24.86 -22.84 -10.76
N SER A 57 24.56 -24.09 -11.13
CA SER A 57 25.59 -25.12 -11.31
C SER A 57 26.56 -24.71 -12.42
N GLY A 58 27.87 -24.85 -12.17
CA GLY A 58 28.92 -24.52 -13.14
C GLY A 58 29.18 -23.03 -13.38
N ALA A 59 28.41 -22.12 -12.77
CA ALA A 59 28.62 -20.69 -12.90
C ALA A 59 29.73 -20.17 -11.97
N ALA A 60 30.31 -19.03 -12.33
CA ALA A 60 31.25 -18.34 -11.46
C ALA A 60 30.57 -17.87 -10.16
N LYS A 61 31.33 -17.80 -9.05
CA LYS A 61 30.78 -17.41 -7.73
C LYS A 61 30.04 -16.06 -7.76
N GLY A 62 30.46 -15.12 -8.61
CA GLY A 62 29.83 -13.80 -8.75
C GLY A 62 28.44 -13.84 -9.42
N GLU A 63 28.10 -14.93 -10.12
CA GLU A 63 26.78 -15.10 -10.75
C GLU A 63 25.74 -15.71 -9.79
N ASN A 64 26.20 -16.30 -8.68
CA ASN A 64 25.33 -16.76 -7.62
C ASN A 64 24.82 -15.57 -6.81
N GLN A 65 23.53 -15.28 -6.94
CA GLN A 65 22.92 -14.12 -6.31
C GLN A 65 22.29 -14.49 -4.97
N LEU A 66 22.63 -13.71 -3.94
CA LEU A 66 22.03 -13.76 -2.62
C LEU A 66 21.09 -12.57 -2.46
N HIS A 67 19.83 -12.85 -2.18
CA HIS A 67 18.81 -11.84 -1.91
C HIS A 67 18.21 -12.07 -0.52
N THR A 68 17.99 -10.99 0.22
CA THR A 68 17.26 -11.03 1.49
C THR A 68 16.14 -10.01 1.45
N TRP A 69 15.02 -10.34 2.08
CA TRP A 69 13.89 -9.41 2.22
C TRP A 69 14.02 -8.52 3.46
N SER A 70 14.99 -8.80 4.35
CA SER A 70 15.29 -7.90 5.47
C SER A 70 16.35 -6.87 5.05
N PRO A 71 16.05 -5.56 5.06
CA PRO A 71 17.04 -4.52 4.79
C PRO A 71 18.04 -4.36 5.94
N PHE A 72 17.83 -5.06 7.06
CA PHE A 72 18.63 -4.91 8.27
C PHE A 72 19.77 -5.94 8.38
N LEU A 73 19.81 -6.97 7.52
CA LEU A 73 20.95 -7.89 7.50
C LEU A 73 22.21 -7.17 7.01
N LYS A 74 23.19 -7.01 7.89
CA LYS A 74 24.48 -6.38 7.53
C LYS A 74 25.60 -7.39 7.33
N ARG A 75 25.56 -8.51 8.07
CA ARG A 75 26.65 -9.49 8.14
C ARG A 75 26.40 -10.78 7.32
N GLY A 76 25.20 -10.93 6.77
CA GLY A 76 24.79 -12.10 5.99
C GLY A 76 23.57 -12.82 6.55
N PHE A 77 23.21 -13.96 5.96
CA PHE A 77 21.96 -14.69 6.22
C PHE A 77 21.85 -15.29 7.64
N HIS A 78 22.91 -15.27 8.44
CA HIS A 78 22.92 -15.80 9.80
C HIS A 78 22.95 -14.70 10.88
N ASP A 79 22.69 -13.44 10.52
CA ASP A 79 22.59 -12.33 11.48
C ASP A 79 21.21 -12.35 12.17
N LEU A 80 20.99 -13.35 13.03
CA LEU A 80 19.71 -13.65 13.69
C LEU A 80 19.10 -12.45 14.44
N LEU A 81 19.95 -11.57 14.98
CA LEU A 81 19.50 -10.37 15.68
C LEU A 81 18.84 -9.33 14.75
N SER A 82 19.13 -9.42 13.45
CA SER A 82 18.66 -8.52 12.39
C SER A 82 17.49 -9.11 11.60
N PHE A 83 16.94 -10.24 12.04
CA PHE A 83 15.78 -10.87 11.42
C PHE A 83 14.49 -10.12 11.79
N GLY A 84 13.49 -10.23 10.90
CA GLY A 84 12.14 -9.77 11.19
C GLY A 84 11.50 -10.56 12.32
N ARG A 85 10.43 -10.02 12.89
CA ARG A 85 9.67 -10.65 13.97
C ARG A 85 8.21 -10.79 13.55
N LEU A 86 7.67 -11.99 13.67
CA LEU A 86 6.24 -12.28 13.53
C LEU A 86 5.66 -12.40 14.94
N ARG A 87 4.74 -11.51 15.31
CA ARG A 87 4.06 -11.55 16.60
C ARG A 87 2.68 -12.17 16.44
N PHE A 88 2.38 -13.19 17.23
CA PHE A 88 1.06 -13.81 17.29
C PHE A 88 0.15 -12.99 18.20
N VAL A 89 -1.12 -12.86 17.83
CA VAL A 89 -2.13 -12.06 18.53
C VAL A 89 -3.40 -12.89 18.73
N GLU A 90 -4.10 -12.65 19.84
CA GLU A 90 -5.25 -13.47 20.29
C GLU A 90 -6.48 -13.26 19.39
N ALA A 91 -6.65 -12.03 18.95
CA ALA A 91 -7.62 -11.64 17.95
C ALA A 91 -6.87 -11.02 16.78
N PRO A 92 -7.36 -11.20 15.54
CA PRO A 92 -6.88 -10.40 14.43
C PRO A 92 -6.93 -8.92 14.83
N PRO A 93 -5.91 -8.11 14.48
CA PRO A 93 -6.01 -6.68 14.71
C PRO A 93 -7.31 -6.16 14.07
N PRO A 94 -7.90 -5.07 14.60
CA PRO A 94 -9.03 -4.45 13.93
C PRO A 94 -8.66 -4.21 12.46
N PRO A 95 -9.62 -4.33 11.52
CA PRO A 95 -9.28 -4.25 10.10
C PRO A 95 -8.54 -2.92 9.82
N PRO A 96 -7.59 -2.88 8.88
CA PRO A 96 -6.87 -1.65 8.57
C PRO A 96 -7.86 -0.57 8.17
N LEU A 97 -7.66 0.69 8.58
CA LEU A 97 -8.60 1.80 8.30
C LEU A 97 -8.92 1.93 6.81
N VAL A 98 -7.91 1.71 5.97
CA VAL A 98 -8.06 1.54 4.52
C VAL A 98 -8.19 0.06 4.19
N LEU A 99 -9.34 -0.33 3.64
CA LEU A 99 -9.61 -1.68 3.17
C LEU A 99 -9.07 -1.86 1.75
N ASN A 100 -8.48 -3.02 1.44
CA ASN A 100 -7.88 -3.27 0.12
C ASN A 100 -6.90 -2.15 -0.30
N GLY A 101 -6.03 -1.72 0.63
CA GLY A 101 -5.05 -0.66 0.39
C GLY A 101 -3.99 -1.00 -0.65
N GLY A 102 -3.64 -2.28 -0.80
CA GLY A 102 -2.82 -2.80 -1.89
C GLY A 102 -3.59 -3.03 -3.20
N LEU A 103 -4.87 -2.67 -3.26
CA LEU A 103 -5.66 -2.69 -4.50
C LEU A 103 -5.75 -4.04 -5.23
N GLU A 104 -5.58 -5.16 -4.51
CA GLU A 104 -5.51 -6.52 -5.06
C GLU A 104 -6.85 -7.16 -5.43
N ALA A 105 -7.96 -6.61 -4.93
CA ALA A 105 -9.27 -7.12 -5.29
C ALA A 105 -9.56 -6.96 -6.80
N PRO A 106 -10.26 -7.90 -7.45
CA PRO A 106 -10.68 -7.73 -8.84
C PRO A 106 -11.74 -6.64 -8.97
N LEU A 107 -11.83 -6.03 -10.16
CA LEU A 107 -12.90 -5.11 -10.49
C LEU A 107 -14.24 -5.85 -10.57
N LYS A 108 -15.22 -5.41 -9.77
CA LYS A 108 -16.61 -5.89 -9.81
C LYS A 108 -17.54 -4.69 -10.02
N GLY A 109 -18.12 -4.59 -11.22
CA GLY A 109 -18.87 -3.41 -11.64
C GLY A 109 -17.97 -2.18 -11.66
N ARG A 110 -18.10 -1.29 -10.67
CA ARG A 110 -17.25 -0.10 -10.49
C ARG A 110 -16.38 -0.15 -9.24
N MET A 111 -16.28 -1.32 -8.61
CA MET A 111 -15.62 -1.47 -7.31
C MET A 111 -14.37 -2.33 -7.39
N VAL A 112 -13.30 -1.87 -6.76
CA VAL A 112 -12.07 -2.63 -6.52
C VAL A 112 -11.96 -2.85 -5.01
N GLY A 113 -12.60 -3.92 -4.53
CA GLY A 113 -12.81 -4.11 -3.10
C GLY A 113 -13.72 -3.02 -2.53
N SER A 114 -13.22 -2.21 -1.58
CA SER A 114 -13.96 -1.08 -0.99
C SER A 114 -13.74 0.25 -1.71
N TRP A 115 -13.02 0.26 -2.82
CA TRP A 115 -12.75 1.47 -3.61
C TRP A 115 -13.74 1.60 -4.76
N TYR A 116 -14.30 2.80 -4.94
CA TYR A 116 -15.30 3.13 -5.94
C TYR A 116 -14.70 3.94 -7.08
N TRP A 117 -14.72 3.38 -8.29
CA TRP A 117 -14.54 4.14 -9.53
C TRP A 117 -15.76 5.04 -9.81
N PRO A 118 -15.60 6.06 -10.67
CA PRO A 118 -16.70 6.95 -11.05
C PRO A 118 -17.93 6.23 -11.60
N GLN A 119 -19.08 6.88 -11.48
CA GLN A 119 -20.31 6.41 -12.11
C GLN A 119 -20.35 6.74 -13.60
N ASP A 120 -19.73 7.85 -14.01
CA ASP A 120 -19.68 8.27 -15.40
C ASP A 120 -18.83 7.32 -16.25
N LYS A 121 -19.36 6.92 -17.42
CA LYS A 121 -18.72 5.92 -18.29
C LYS A 121 -17.47 6.49 -18.97
N LYS A 122 -17.48 7.78 -19.35
CA LYS A 122 -16.33 8.43 -20.00
C LYS A 122 -15.17 8.51 -19.04
N GLN A 123 -15.41 8.95 -17.81
CA GLN A 123 -14.40 8.97 -16.75
C GLN A 123 -13.92 7.55 -16.42
N ARG A 124 -14.81 6.55 -16.30
CA ARG A 124 -14.39 5.17 -16.02
C ARG A 124 -13.39 4.61 -17.03
N ALA A 125 -13.45 5.03 -18.29
CA ALA A 125 -12.49 4.59 -19.31
C ALA A 125 -11.04 5.02 -19.00
N ALA A 126 -10.84 6.02 -18.13
CA ALA A 126 -9.54 6.47 -17.67
C ALA A 126 -8.87 5.52 -16.65
N TYR A 127 -9.58 4.54 -16.12
CA TYR A 127 -9.12 3.71 -15.00
C TYR A 127 -8.78 2.30 -15.47
N ALA A 128 -7.69 1.76 -14.93
CA ALA A 128 -7.32 0.36 -15.12
C ALA A 128 -6.65 -0.18 -13.86
N LEU A 129 -6.78 -1.49 -13.62
CA LEU A 129 -5.89 -2.22 -12.73
C LEU A 129 -4.67 -2.63 -13.56
N ASP A 130 -3.52 -2.07 -13.22
CA ASP A 130 -2.26 -2.26 -13.94
C ASP A 130 -1.48 -3.44 -13.33
N ARG A 131 -1.27 -4.49 -14.12
CA ARG A 131 -0.57 -5.73 -13.72
C ARG A 131 0.86 -5.80 -14.20
N GLU A 132 1.34 -4.76 -14.87
CA GLU A 132 2.71 -4.67 -15.39
C GLU A 132 3.56 -3.70 -14.58
N ASP A 133 2.93 -2.66 -14.02
CA ASP A 133 3.60 -1.63 -13.23
C ASP A 133 2.88 -1.42 -11.90
N PHE A 134 3.38 -2.11 -10.86
CA PHE A 134 2.90 -2.06 -9.48
C PHE A 134 4.07 -2.08 -8.50
N ARG A 135 3.84 -1.68 -7.25
CA ARG A 135 4.88 -1.61 -6.22
C ARG A 135 4.86 -2.83 -5.30
N GLU A 136 3.68 -3.24 -4.86
CA GLU A 136 3.44 -4.36 -3.96
C GLU A 136 2.40 -5.31 -4.59
N GLY A 137 2.42 -6.59 -4.19
CA GLY A 137 1.40 -7.56 -4.60
C GLY A 137 1.40 -7.89 -6.09
N VAL A 138 0.26 -7.75 -6.79
CA VAL A 138 0.15 -8.12 -8.22
C VAL A 138 -0.47 -7.07 -9.12
N GLN A 139 -0.96 -5.94 -8.58
CA GLN A 139 -1.52 -4.86 -9.39
C GLN A 139 -1.57 -3.51 -8.68
N SER A 140 -1.55 -2.42 -9.45
CA SER A 140 -1.77 -1.07 -8.96
C SER A 140 -3.01 -0.42 -9.58
N GLN A 141 -3.51 0.67 -8.99
CA GLN A 141 -4.54 1.48 -9.63
C GLN A 141 -3.91 2.51 -10.56
N ARG A 142 -4.19 2.40 -11.85
CA ARG A 142 -3.80 3.38 -12.87
C ARG A 142 -4.95 4.32 -13.24
N ILE A 143 -4.65 5.61 -13.38
CA ILE A 143 -5.56 6.63 -13.90
C ILE A 143 -4.83 7.36 -15.03
N THR A 144 -5.38 7.35 -16.24
CA THR A 144 -4.79 7.97 -17.43
C THR A 144 -5.80 8.87 -18.12
N TRP A 145 -5.40 10.10 -18.40
CA TRP A 145 -6.19 11.04 -19.18
C TRP A 145 -5.34 11.71 -20.25
N THR A 146 -5.86 11.88 -21.46
CA THR A 146 -5.06 12.32 -22.61
C THR A 146 -5.61 13.56 -23.31
N ASP A 147 -6.87 13.94 -23.07
CA ASP A 147 -7.46 15.12 -23.69
C ASP A 147 -7.12 16.38 -22.85
N PRO A 148 -6.26 17.28 -23.35
CA PRO A 148 -5.86 18.47 -22.59
C PRO A 148 -6.96 19.53 -22.51
N LYS A 149 -7.96 19.49 -23.40
CA LYS A 149 -9.06 20.48 -23.45
C LYS A 149 -10.24 20.06 -22.59
N ASP A 150 -10.33 18.78 -22.24
CA ASP A 150 -11.38 18.26 -21.36
C ASP A 150 -10.88 18.16 -19.91
N HIS A 151 -11.17 19.20 -19.12
CA HIS A 151 -10.75 19.32 -17.72
C HIS A 151 -11.57 18.38 -16.84
N GLN A 152 -11.01 17.20 -16.54
CA GLN A 152 -11.66 16.18 -15.72
C GLN A 152 -11.15 16.17 -14.27
N ALA A 153 -12.05 15.84 -13.33
CA ALA A 153 -11.72 15.52 -11.95
C ALA A 153 -11.90 14.01 -11.72
N LEU A 154 -10.86 13.24 -12.04
CA LEU A 154 -10.90 11.78 -11.96
C LEU A 154 -10.52 11.35 -10.55
N HIS A 155 -11.46 10.73 -9.83
CA HIS A 155 -11.25 10.19 -8.48
C HIS A 155 -11.65 8.71 -8.37
N ILE A 156 -10.81 7.92 -7.69
CA ILE A 156 -11.26 6.70 -7.00
C ILE A 156 -11.48 7.03 -5.52
N THR A 157 -12.59 6.60 -4.94
CA THR A 157 -12.97 6.97 -3.56
C THR A 157 -13.12 5.74 -2.67
N GLN A 158 -12.65 5.81 -1.43
CA GLN A 158 -13.05 4.89 -0.37
C GLN A 158 -13.59 5.67 0.82
N TYR A 159 -14.73 5.23 1.36
CA TYR A 159 -15.27 5.80 2.60
C TYR A 159 -14.58 5.18 3.81
N LEU A 160 -14.36 6.02 4.83
CA LEU A 160 -13.58 5.70 6.02
C LEU A 160 -14.46 5.86 7.28
N PRO A 161 -15.49 5.03 7.47
CA PRO A 161 -16.46 5.19 8.57
C PRO A 161 -15.87 4.96 9.96
N ARG A 162 -14.63 4.46 10.05
CA ARG A 162 -13.94 4.14 11.30
C ARG A 162 -12.94 5.20 11.76
N LEU A 163 -12.81 6.32 11.04
CA LEU A 163 -12.07 7.47 11.57
C LEU A 163 -12.83 8.08 12.74
N GLN A 164 -12.12 8.45 13.79
CA GLN A 164 -12.68 8.93 15.05
C GLN A 164 -12.16 10.32 15.38
N ALA A 165 -13.06 11.20 15.84
CA ALA A 165 -12.69 12.53 16.30
C ALA A 165 -11.65 12.46 17.43
N GLY A 166 -10.80 13.48 17.54
CA GLY A 166 -9.74 13.58 18.55
C GLY A 166 -8.53 12.67 18.30
N LYS A 167 -8.51 11.86 17.24
CA LYS A 167 -7.40 10.97 16.91
C LYS A 167 -6.48 11.54 15.83
N HIS A 168 -5.18 11.29 15.97
CA HIS A 168 -4.16 11.64 14.99
C HIS A 168 -3.94 10.45 14.03
N TYR A 169 -3.71 10.76 12.76
CA TYR A 169 -3.48 9.72 11.75
C TYR A 169 -2.33 10.08 10.80
N LEU A 170 -1.71 9.05 10.23
CA LEU A 170 -0.74 9.14 9.16
C LEU A 170 -1.27 8.39 7.93
N LEU A 171 -1.45 9.12 6.83
CA LEU A 171 -1.63 8.52 5.50
C LEU A 171 -0.25 8.24 4.89
N THR A 172 -0.05 7.03 4.37
CA THR A 172 1.07 6.71 3.48
C THR A 172 0.59 5.97 2.25
N PHE A 173 1.23 6.20 1.11
CA PHE A 173 0.96 5.50 -0.15
C PHE A 173 2.18 5.56 -1.06
N TRP A 174 2.24 4.67 -2.03
CA TRP A 174 3.16 4.76 -3.15
C TRP A 174 2.46 5.39 -4.36
N MET A 175 3.20 6.23 -5.07
CA MET A 175 2.73 6.84 -6.31
C MET A 175 3.82 6.83 -7.37
N ARG A 176 3.42 6.65 -8.62
CA ARG A 176 4.23 6.85 -9.82
C ARG A 176 3.49 7.78 -10.76
N ALA A 177 4.19 8.62 -11.51
CA ALA A 177 3.58 9.47 -12.53
C ALA A 177 4.35 9.42 -13.84
N ASP A 178 3.63 9.57 -14.94
CA ASP A 178 4.19 9.73 -16.27
C ASP A 178 3.49 10.86 -17.04
N LYS A 179 4.28 11.86 -17.47
CA LYS A 179 3.88 13.00 -18.29
C LYS A 179 2.64 13.72 -17.76
N VAL A 180 2.54 13.89 -16.44
CA VAL A 180 1.43 14.60 -15.85
C VAL A 180 1.58 16.10 -16.11
N GLN A 181 0.67 16.67 -16.89
CA GLN A 181 0.73 18.06 -17.36
C GLN A 181 -0.62 18.75 -17.14
N ALA A 182 -0.61 20.07 -16.95
CA ALA A 182 -1.83 20.86 -16.86
C ALA A 182 -2.66 20.74 -18.14
N GLY A 183 -3.99 20.72 -17.98
CA GLY A 183 -4.90 20.92 -19.11
C GLY A 183 -4.69 22.29 -19.77
N GLU A 184 -5.07 22.38 -21.04
CA GLU A 184 -5.03 23.62 -21.82
C GLU A 184 -6.11 24.59 -21.35
N GLY A 185 -5.77 25.87 -21.17
CA GLY A 185 -6.78 26.90 -20.88
C GLY A 185 -7.37 26.84 -19.47
N LEU A 186 -6.65 26.29 -18.48
CA LEU A 186 -7.07 26.39 -17.08
C LEU A 186 -7.20 27.85 -16.66
N THR A 187 -8.30 28.18 -15.97
CA THR A 187 -8.58 29.53 -15.46
C THR A 187 -8.99 29.50 -13.99
N GLY A 188 -8.90 30.66 -13.33
CA GLY A 188 -9.31 30.83 -11.94
C GLY A 188 -8.58 29.88 -10.98
N HIS A 189 -9.33 29.22 -10.09
CA HIS A 189 -8.77 28.31 -9.07
C HIS A 189 -8.11 27.06 -9.67
N ASN A 190 -8.49 26.64 -10.88
CA ASN A 190 -7.96 25.45 -11.54
C ASN A 190 -6.50 25.58 -11.94
N VAL A 191 -6.00 26.81 -12.16
CA VAL A 191 -4.58 27.08 -12.49
C VAL A 191 -3.63 26.55 -11.40
N ARG A 192 -4.12 26.48 -10.15
CA ARG A 192 -3.36 25.97 -9.00
C ARG A 192 -3.85 24.61 -8.53
N HIS A 193 -4.83 24.03 -9.21
CA HIS A 193 -5.49 22.78 -8.79
C HIS A 193 -5.56 21.78 -9.94
N TRP A 194 -4.39 21.28 -10.33
CA TRP A 194 -4.23 20.22 -11.34
C TRP A 194 -3.13 19.23 -10.94
N GLY A 195 -3.11 18.05 -11.54
CA GLY A 195 -2.14 16.98 -11.30
C GLY A 195 -2.70 15.79 -10.53
N GLY A 196 -1.82 14.95 -10.00
CA GLY A 196 -2.18 13.82 -9.15
C GLY A 196 -2.33 14.20 -7.67
N TYR A 197 -3.29 13.59 -6.98
CA TYR A 197 -3.58 13.87 -5.56
C TYR A 197 -3.99 12.60 -4.80
N ALA A 198 -3.55 12.51 -3.54
CA ALA A 198 -4.23 11.74 -2.51
C ALA A 198 -4.84 12.72 -1.50
N ASN A 199 -6.16 12.74 -1.38
CA ASN A 199 -6.87 13.66 -0.51
C ASN A 199 -7.69 12.89 0.53
N VAL A 200 -7.78 13.44 1.74
CA VAL A 200 -8.65 12.91 2.81
C VAL A 200 -9.62 14.01 3.21
N CYS A 201 -10.90 13.68 3.29
CA CYS A 201 -11.90 14.54 3.89
C CYS A 201 -12.35 13.90 5.20
N PHE A 202 -12.07 14.56 6.32
CA PHE A 202 -12.39 14.08 7.64
C PHE A 202 -13.48 14.96 8.27
N GLY A 203 -14.73 14.55 8.08
CA GLY A 203 -15.91 15.29 8.50
C GLY A 203 -16.87 15.55 7.34
N SER A 204 -17.49 16.73 7.34
CA SER A 204 -18.41 17.22 6.31
C SER A 204 -17.93 18.57 5.82
N VAL A 205 -18.12 18.89 4.53
CA VAL A 205 -17.75 20.20 3.95
C VAL A 205 -18.44 21.38 4.65
N LYS A 206 -19.54 21.12 5.37
CA LYS A 206 -20.29 22.12 6.14
C LYS A 206 -19.87 22.20 7.61
N GLN A 207 -19.00 21.30 8.07
CA GLN A 207 -18.61 21.22 9.47
C GLN A 207 -17.57 22.29 9.80
N GLN A 208 -17.78 22.99 10.91
CA GLN A 208 -16.74 23.82 11.52
C GLN A 208 -15.55 22.93 11.90
N ASP A 209 -14.33 23.41 11.63
CA ASP A 209 -13.08 22.66 11.82
C ASP A 209 -12.97 21.36 10.99
N ASN A 210 -13.71 21.23 9.89
CA ASN A 210 -13.55 20.11 8.95
C ASN A 210 -12.09 20.01 8.50
N ASN A 211 -11.52 18.80 8.56
CA ASN A 211 -10.20 18.57 8.01
C ASN A 211 -10.31 17.99 6.61
N GLN A 212 -10.41 18.89 5.63
CA GLN A 212 -10.22 18.58 4.23
C GLN A 212 -8.71 18.69 3.90
N PHE A 213 -7.99 17.59 4.06
CA PHE A 213 -6.62 17.51 3.59
C PHE A 213 -6.60 17.33 2.08
N VAL A 214 -6.19 18.38 1.39
CA VAL A 214 -5.82 18.39 -0.02
C VAL A 214 -4.41 18.96 -0.09
N PRO A 215 -3.42 18.24 -0.68
CA PRO A 215 -2.11 18.80 -0.93
C PRO A 215 -2.21 20.18 -1.61
N LYS A 216 -1.41 21.16 -1.16
CA LYS A 216 -1.44 22.54 -1.68
C LYS A 216 -1.19 22.62 -3.19
N SER A 217 -0.42 21.67 -3.72
CA SER A 217 -0.12 21.52 -5.15
C SER A 217 -0.32 20.06 -5.54
N GLY A 218 -0.84 19.84 -6.73
CA GLY A 218 -0.89 18.51 -7.31
C GLY A 218 0.46 18.06 -7.79
N ILE A 219 0.60 16.76 -7.88
CA ILE A 219 1.82 16.09 -8.29
C ILE A 219 1.85 16.03 -9.82
N HIS A 220 2.95 16.47 -10.42
CA HIS A 220 3.08 16.64 -11.86
C HIS A 220 4.44 16.18 -12.40
N GLY A 221 4.56 16.03 -13.72
CA GLY A 221 5.75 15.52 -14.41
C GLY A 221 5.81 13.99 -14.50
N SER A 222 7.02 13.45 -14.64
CA SER A 222 7.31 12.02 -14.65
C SER A 222 8.27 11.67 -13.51
N PHE A 223 7.96 10.61 -12.75
CA PHE A 223 8.84 10.06 -11.73
C PHE A 223 8.48 8.60 -11.44
N GLY A 224 9.46 7.82 -10.99
CA GLY A 224 9.28 6.42 -10.60
C GLY A 224 8.48 6.26 -9.30
N TRP A 225 8.29 5.02 -8.84
CA TRP A 225 7.60 4.77 -7.58
C TRP A 225 8.24 5.53 -6.41
N THR A 226 7.46 6.43 -5.82
CA THR A 226 7.86 7.28 -4.70
C THR A 226 6.86 7.11 -3.57
N LYS A 227 7.38 6.87 -2.36
CA LYS A 227 6.56 6.78 -1.16
C LYS A 227 6.24 8.18 -0.67
N MET A 228 4.96 8.45 -0.43
CA MET A 228 4.46 9.72 0.10
C MET A 228 3.77 9.48 1.43
N GLY A 229 3.74 10.51 2.27
CA GLY A 229 3.03 10.45 3.54
C GLY A 229 2.73 11.82 4.12
N PHE A 230 1.58 11.92 4.79
CA PHE A 230 1.09 13.17 5.37
C PHE A 230 0.34 12.91 6.68
N ARG A 231 0.55 13.79 7.67
CA ARG A 231 -0.17 13.76 8.94
C ARG A 231 -1.55 14.38 8.75
N ILE A 232 -2.58 13.66 9.17
CA ILE A 232 -3.97 14.11 9.19
C ILE A 232 -4.23 14.71 10.56
N LYS A 233 -4.56 15.99 10.61
CA LYS A 233 -4.95 16.67 11.85
C LYS A 233 -6.25 16.09 12.41
N PRO A 234 -6.37 15.91 13.74
CA PRO A 234 -7.63 15.52 14.35
C PRO A 234 -8.70 16.61 14.14
N VAL A 235 -9.94 16.20 13.96
CA VAL A 235 -11.11 17.07 14.16
C VAL A 235 -11.63 16.89 15.59
N ARG A 236 -12.12 17.97 16.21
CA ARG A 236 -12.64 17.91 17.59
C ARG A 236 -13.91 17.10 17.71
N THR A 237 -14.80 17.24 16.73
CA THR A 237 -16.08 16.53 16.65
C THR A 237 -16.28 16.03 15.21
N LEU A 238 -17.09 14.99 15.07
CA LEU A 238 -17.56 14.49 13.77
C LEU A 238 -19.03 14.82 13.63
N ASP A 239 -19.40 15.51 12.55
CA ASP A 239 -20.78 15.63 12.13
C ASP A 239 -21.38 14.21 11.98
N PRO A 240 -22.51 13.89 12.66
CA PRO A 240 -23.14 12.58 12.56
C PRO A 240 -23.52 12.17 11.12
N LYS A 241 -23.68 13.14 10.22
CA LYS A 241 -23.96 12.92 8.79
C LYS A 241 -22.69 12.90 7.93
N ALA A 242 -21.52 13.15 8.52
CA ALA A 242 -20.25 13.08 7.82
C ALA A 242 -20.04 11.69 7.21
N ARG A 243 -19.44 11.69 6.03
CA ARG A 243 -18.94 10.47 5.40
C ARG A 243 -17.47 10.69 5.08
N PRO A 244 -16.57 10.50 6.07
CA PRO A 244 -15.15 10.64 5.83
C PRO A 244 -14.71 9.75 4.67
N TYR A 245 -13.76 10.23 3.88
CA TYR A 245 -13.28 9.50 2.71
C TYR A 245 -11.83 9.81 2.39
N ILE A 246 -11.20 8.91 1.65
CA ILE A 246 -9.97 9.14 0.90
C ILE A 246 -10.27 9.09 -0.60
N ARG A 247 -9.63 9.96 -1.39
CA ARG A 247 -9.58 9.82 -2.85
C ARG A 247 -8.17 9.85 -3.36
N LEU A 248 -7.95 9.07 -4.42
CA LEU A 248 -6.75 9.10 -5.25
C LEU A 248 -7.17 9.61 -6.62
N SER A 249 -6.42 10.56 -7.18
CA SER A 249 -6.97 11.40 -8.25
C SER A 249 -5.98 11.78 -9.34
N LEU A 250 -6.51 12.10 -10.51
CA LEU A 250 -5.90 12.92 -11.55
C LEU A 250 -6.88 14.05 -11.89
N ILE A 251 -6.51 15.29 -11.61
CA ILE A 251 -7.41 16.45 -11.70
C ILE A 251 -6.87 17.44 -12.71
N ASN A 252 -7.71 17.94 -13.61
CA ASN A 252 -7.42 19.03 -14.56
C ASN A 252 -6.10 18.86 -15.31
N ALA A 253 -5.74 17.62 -15.60
CA ALA A 253 -4.42 17.25 -16.10
C ALA A 253 -4.51 16.08 -17.08
N THR A 254 -3.56 16.06 -18.01
CA THR A 254 -3.25 14.88 -18.83
C THR A 254 -2.13 14.07 -18.19
N GLY A 255 -1.84 12.91 -18.76
CA GLY A 255 -0.79 11.99 -18.30
C GLY A 255 -1.36 10.80 -17.55
N THR A 256 -0.47 10.11 -16.82
CA THR A 256 -0.82 8.90 -16.06
C THR A 256 -0.31 9.01 -14.63
N VAL A 257 -1.15 8.61 -13.69
CA VAL A 257 -0.77 8.36 -12.30
C VAL A 257 -1.08 6.93 -11.92
N ARG A 258 -0.23 6.35 -11.07
CA ARG A 258 -0.45 5.05 -10.45
C ARG A 258 -0.35 5.16 -8.95
N TYR A 259 -1.20 4.43 -8.24
CA TYR A 259 -1.23 4.38 -6.78
C TYR A 259 -1.20 2.95 -6.29
N ASP A 260 -0.49 2.74 -5.18
CA ASP A 260 -0.34 1.43 -4.55
C ASP A 260 -0.05 1.56 -3.04
N ASP A 261 -0.25 0.48 -2.29
CA ASP A 261 0.04 0.31 -0.85
C ASP A 261 -0.45 1.50 0.00
N ILE A 262 -1.75 1.79 -0.12
CA ILE A 262 -2.40 2.89 0.60
C ILE A 262 -2.74 2.46 2.03
N ARG A 263 -2.24 3.20 3.02
CA ARG A 263 -2.46 2.93 4.44
C ARG A 263 -2.81 4.20 5.20
N ILE A 264 -3.75 4.08 6.12
CA ILE A 264 -3.96 5.07 7.19
C ILE A 264 -3.76 4.35 8.52
N ARG A 265 -2.90 4.92 9.37
CA ARG A 265 -2.55 4.40 10.70
C ARG A 265 -2.78 5.47 11.75
N GLU A 266 -3.26 5.07 12.92
CA GLU A 266 -3.37 5.96 14.08
C GLU A 266 -1.96 6.28 14.60
N THR A 267 -1.77 7.52 15.04
CA THR A 267 -0.51 7.98 15.62
C THR A 267 -0.74 8.67 16.95
N ASP A 268 0.32 8.82 17.75
CA ASP A 268 0.35 9.83 18.80
C ASP A 268 0.45 11.25 18.21
N ALA A 269 0.52 12.26 19.08
CA ALA A 269 0.65 13.66 18.69
C ALA A 269 1.98 13.96 17.97
N ASP A 270 3.02 13.19 18.28
CA ASP A 270 4.36 13.32 17.71
C ASP A 270 4.51 12.61 16.36
N GLY A 271 3.51 11.81 15.97
CA GLY A 271 3.41 11.11 14.69
C GLY A 271 4.01 9.69 14.72
N ASN A 272 4.26 9.13 15.90
CA ASN A 272 4.64 7.73 16.04
C ASN A 272 3.41 6.85 15.88
N VAL A 273 3.52 5.79 15.08
CA VAL A 273 2.41 4.86 14.81
C VAL A 273 2.09 4.08 16.08
N LEU A 274 0.82 4.05 16.45
CA LEU A 274 0.36 3.27 17.61
C LEU A 274 0.18 1.80 17.21
N GLY A 275 0.73 0.89 18.02
CA GLY A 275 0.51 -0.55 17.89
C GLY A 275 1.38 -1.28 16.85
N GLU A 276 2.42 -0.62 16.31
CA GLU A 276 3.53 -1.27 15.60
C GLU A 276 4.71 -1.57 16.54
#